data_AF-A0A662TTR1-F1
#
_entry.id   AF-A0A662TTR1-F1
#
_cell.length_a   1.000
_cell.length_b   1.000
_cell.length_c   1.000
_cell.angle_alpha   90.00
_cell.angle_beta   90.00
_cell.angle_gamma   90.00
#
_symmetry.space_group_name_H-M   'P 1'
#
loop_
_entity.id
_entity.type
_entity.pdbx_description
1 polymer ?
#
loop_
_entity_poly.entity_id
_entity_poly.type
_entity_poly.pdbx_seq_one_letter_code
_entity_poly.pdbx_strand_id
1 'polypeptide(L)'
;VAYLDEIRDTIITAFNWAVSEGPLAGEIVRGVKVVLHDAKVHEDPVHRGPAQIMPATRHAMFAAILSAEPLLLEPMLRLEVKVPAELVGSVTKIISHKRGRVLNIQHAEYVTVVTGEIPAAESFDLADVLRSATSGRAFWGTSFSRWQPVPKNMQEQIIAQIRKRKGLPPEPPKPEDFLGP
;
A
#
# COMPACT_ATOMS: atom_id res chain seq x y z
N VAL A 1 -13.29 31.08 -9.48
CA VAL A 1 -12.14 31.20 -10.42
C VAL A 1 -12.68 31.14 -11.84
N ALA A 2 -12.42 32.14 -12.68
CA ALA A 2 -12.83 32.09 -14.09
C ALA A 2 -12.14 30.92 -14.81
N TYR A 3 -12.81 30.29 -15.77
CA TYR A 3 -12.26 29.21 -16.62
C TYR A 3 -11.89 27.88 -15.93
N LEU A 4 -12.12 27.72 -14.63
CA LEU A 4 -11.81 26.49 -13.89
C LEU A 4 -12.62 25.29 -14.39
N ASP A 5 -13.90 25.51 -14.72
CA ASP A 5 -14.79 24.45 -15.21
C ASP A 5 -14.30 23.85 -16.53
N GLU A 6 -13.62 24.65 -17.37
CA GLU A 6 -13.07 24.19 -18.66
C GLU A 6 -11.86 23.26 -18.50
N ILE A 7 -11.11 23.39 -17.40
CA ILE A 7 -9.93 22.55 -17.14
C ILE A 7 -10.20 21.44 -16.12
N ARG A 8 -11.42 21.38 -15.57
CA ARG A 8 -11.81 20.46 -14.49
C ARG A 8 -11.53 18.99 -14.86
N ASP A 9 -11.91 18.57 -16.06
CA ASP A 9 -11.70 17.19 -16.49
C ASP A 9 -10.22 16.86 -16.61
N THR A 10 -9.40 17.81 -17.04
CA THR A 10 -7.95 17.64 -17.13
C THR A 10 -7.32 17.52 -15.74
N ILE A 11 -7.81 18.28 -14.75
CA ILE A 11 -7.40 18.16 -13.35
C ILE A 11 -7.77 16.77 -12.80
N ILE A 12 -8.98 16.28 -13.09
CA ILE A 12 -9.44 14.94 -12.68
C ILE A 12 -8.57 13.85 -13.32
N THR A 13 -8.24 13.97 -14.61
CA THR A 13 -7.33 13.04 -15.29
C THR A 13 -5.93 13.06 -14.66
N ALA A 14 -5.40 14.24 -14.36
CA ALA A 14 -4.12 14.39 -13.68
C ALA A 14 -4.14 13.78 -12.27
N PHE A 15 -5.24 13.94 -11.54
CA PHE A 15 -5.45 13.30 -10.24
C PHE A 15 -5.41 11.78 -10.36
N ASN A 16 -6.17 11.20 -11.29
CA ASN A 16 -6.21 9.75 -11.52
C ASN A 16 -4.83 9.19 -11.87
N TRP A 17 -4.06 9.91 -12.69
CA TRP A 17 -2.69 9.52 -13.03
C TRP A 17 -1.73 9.65 -11.83
N ALA A 18 -1.85 10.71 -11.04
CA ALA A 18 -1.03 10.90 -9.85
C ALA A 18 -1.28 9.82 -8.79
N VAL A 19 -2.53 9.36 -8.63
CA VAL A 19 -2.83 8.29 -7.66
C VAL A 19 -2.53 6.88 -8.18
N SER A 20 -2.44 6.68 -9.50
CA SER A 20 -2.00 5.37 -10.04
C SER A 20 -0.51 5.10 -9.77
N GLU A 21 0.30 6.16 -9.71
CA GLU A 21 1.76 6.08 -9.48
C GLU A 21 2.21 7.17 -8.52
N GLY A 22 2.20 6.88 -7.21
CA GLY A 22 2.53 7.83 -6.16
C GLY A 22 4.01 8.19 -6.07
N PRO A 23 4.35 9.34 -5.44
CA PRO A 23 5.72 9.88 -5.45
C PRO A 23 6.71 9.05 -4.63
N LEU A 24 6.23 8.31 -3.62
CA LEU A 24 7.09 7.58 -2.69
C LEU A 24 7.85 6.44 -3.39
N ALA A 25 7.15 5.58 -4.14
CA ALA A 25 7.73 4.39 -4.77
C ALA A 25 7.09 4.02 -6.12
N GLY A 26 6.32 4.93 -6.73
CA GLY A 26 5.54 4.64 -7.94
C GLY A 26 4.47 3.57 -7.74
N GLU A 27 4.02 3.36 -6.51
CA GLU A 27 2.92 2.44 -6.16
C GLU A 27 1.59 3.20 -6.11
N ILE A 28 0.48 2.49 -6.21
CA ILE A 28 -0.86 3.08 -6.17
C ILE A 28 -1.09 3.79 -4.82
N VAL A 29 -1.51 5.05 -4.88
CA VAL A 29 -1.89 5.87 -3.73
C VAL A 29 -3.30 5.51 -3.28
N ARG A 30 -3.51 5.40 -1.97
CA ARG A 30 -4.81 5.04 -1.36
C ARG A 30 -5.09 5.93 -0.16
N GLY A 31 -6.38 6.12 0.14
CA GLY A 31 -6.82 6.82 1.36
C GLY A 31 -6.57 8.33 1.35
N VAL A 32 -6.44 8.95 0.17
CA VAL A 32 -6.22 10.39 0.03
C VAL A 32 -7.49 11.14 -0.31
N LYS A 33 -7.60 12.37 0.19
CA LYS A 33 -8.59 13.37 -0.22
C LYS A 33 -7.84 14.62 -0.64
N VAL A 34 -7.95 14.99 -1.91
CA VAL A 34 -7.30 16.19 -2.45
C VAL A 34 -8.34 17.29 -2.56
N VAL A 35 -8.01 18.46 -2.03
CA VAL A 35 -8.87 19.65 -2.05
C VAL A 35 -8.13 20.75 -2.80
N LEU A 36 -8.71 21.23 -3.90
CA LEU A 36 -8.21 22.41 -4.61
C LEU A 36 -8.73 23.66 -3.88
N HIS A 37 -7.83 24.37 -3.20
CA HIS A 37 -8.17 25.57 -2.44
C HIS A 37 -8.33 26.81 -3.33
N ASP A 38 -7.38 27.00 -4.26
CA ASP A 38 -7.37 28.12 -5.19
C ASP A 38 -6.66 27.72 -6.49
N ALA A 39 -6.95 28.44 -7.58
CA ALA A 39 -6.31 28.24 -8.87
C ALA A 39 -6.26 29.57 -9.66
N LYS A 40 -5.14 29.80 -10.35
CA LYS A 40 -5.02 30.85 -11.36
C LYS A 40 -4.94 30.20 -12.73
N VAL A 41 -5.94 30.49 -13.57
CA VAL A 41 -6.08 29.90 -14.91
C VAL A 41 -5.90 31.01 -15.94
N HIS A 42 -5.07 30.76 -16.95
CA HIS A 42 -4.85 31.72 -18.04
C HIS A 42 -6.13 31.92 -18.86
N GLU A 43 -6.42 33.11 -19.36
CA GLU A 43 -7.65 33.37 -20.12
C GLU A 43 -7.65 32.67 -21.49
N ASP A 44 -6.55 32.76 -22.23
CA ASP A 44 -6.36 32.13 -23.53
C ASP A 44 -6.30 30.59 -23.41
N PRO A 45 -7.21 29.85 -24.07
CA PRO A 45 -7.22 28.38 -24.09
C PRO A 45 -5.90 27.75 -24.56
N VAL A 46 -5.14 28.41 -25.45
CA VAL A 46 -3.86 27.89 -25.98
C VAL A 46 -2.83 27.70 -24.85
N HIS A 47 -2.92 28.51 -23.79
CA HIS A 47 -2.00 28.46 -22.65
C HIS A 47 -2.46 27.56 -21.50
N ARG A 48 -3.58 26.83 -21.66
CA ARG A 48 -4.13 25.95 -20.61
C ARG A 48 -4.59 24.60 -21.14
N GLY A 49 -3.93 24.12 -22.20
CA GLY A 49 -4.12 22.76 -22.71
C GLY A 49 -3.61 21.68 -21.73
N PRO A 50 -3.89 20.39 -22.02
CA PRO A 50 -3.53 19.27 -21.13
C PRO A 50 -2.04 19.20 -20.78
N ALA A 51 -1.16 19.52 -21.73
CA ALA A 51 0.29 19.53 -21.52
C ALA A 51 0.75 20.58 -20.48
N GLN A 52 -0.06 21.59 -20.17
CA GLN A 52 0.20 22.61 -19.15
C GLN A 52 -0.46 22.21 -17.81
N ILE A 53 -1.74 21.85 -17.83
CA ILE A 53 -2.53 21.62 -16.62
C ILE A 53 -2.17 20.30 -15.92
N MET A 54 -1.94 19.23 -16.69
CA MET A 54 -1.63 17.92 -16.10
C MET A 54 -0.34 17.91 -15.26
N PRO A 55 0.82 18.37 -15.76
CA PRO A 55 2.03 18.38 -14.94
C PRO A 55 1.92 19.32 -13.75
N ALA A 56 1.33 20.52 -13.90
CA ALA A 56 1.12 21.45 -12.80
C ALA A 56 0.28 20.83 -11.67
N THR A 57 -0.82 20.18 -12.03
CA THR A 57 -1.68 19.48 -11.06
C THR A 57 -0.94 18.33 -10.37
N ARG A 58 -0.23 17.50 -11.14
CA ARG A 58 0.50 16.34 -10.61
C ARG A 58 1.63 16.76 -9.67
N HIS A 59 2.39 17.79 -10.03
CA HIS A 59 3.47 18.31 -9.20
C HIS A 59 2.94 18.86 -7.87
N ALA A 60 1.89 19.68 -7.90
CA ALA A 60 1.24 20.18 -6.69
C ALA A 60 0.74 19.05 -5.80
N MET A 61 0.13 18.00 -6.39
CA MET A 61 -0.29 16.82 -5.65
C MET A 61 0.87 16.04 -5.04
N PHE A 62 1.96 15.83 -5.77
CA PHE A 62 3.12 15.09 -5.27
C PHE A 62 3.81 15.82 -4.13
N ALA A 63 4.00 17.14 -4.26
CA ALA A 63 4.49 17.98 -3.18
C ALA A 63 3.60 17.88 -1.93
N ALA A 64 2.28 17.97 -2.11
CA ALA A 64 1.32 17.86 -1.01
C ALA A 64 1.34 16.48 -0.35
N ILE A 65 1.39 15.39 -1.13
CA ILE A 65 1.48 14.02 -0.61
C ILE A 65 2.75 13.83 0.20
N LEU A 66 3.90 14.28 -0.31
CA LEU A 66 5.19 14.15 0.37
C LEU A 66 5.27 14.99 1.64
N SER A 67 4.64 16.17 1.64
CA SER A 67 4.55 17.04 2.82
C SER A 67 3.63 16.50 3.91
N ALA A 68 2.75 15.54 3.58
CA ALA A 68 1.80 14.93 4.49
C ALA A 68 2.31 13.63 5.16
N GLU A 69 3.63 13.42 5.18
CA GLU A 69 4.29 12.24 5.78
C GLU A 69 3.71 10.90 5.27
N PRO A 70 3.79 10.62 3.95
CA PRO A 70 3.12 9.48 3.36
C PRO A 70 3.73 8.15 3.84
N LEU A 71 2.86 7.17 4.06
CA LEU A 71 3.27 5.84 4.51
C LEU A 71 3.12 4.80 3.38
N LEU A 72 4.08 3.87 3.30
CA LEU A 72 3.93 2.69 2.46
C LEU A 72 2.97 1.70 3.14
N LEU A 73 2.02 1.18 2.39
CA LEU A 73 1.07 0.19 2.89
C LEU A 73 1.43 -1.20 2.35
N GLU A 74 1.39 -2.22 3.21
CA GLU A 74 1.47 -3.64 2.83
C GLU A 74 0.08 -4.30 2.93
N PRO A 75 -0.24 -5.27 2.05
CA PRO A 75 -1.48 -6.03 2.15
C PRO A 75 -1.35 -7.10 3.23
N MET A 76 -2.34 -7.13 4.13
CA MET A 76 -2.49 -8.14 5.17
C MET A 76 -3.45 -9.23 4.70
N LEU A 77 -3.05 -10.47 4.88
CA LEU A 77 -3.85 -11.67 4.63
C LEU A 77 -4.44 -12.17 5.93
N ARG A 78 -5.74 -12.47 5.93
CA ARG A 78 -6.36 -13.31 6.94
C ARG A 78 -5.98 -14.75 6.66
N LEU A 79 -5.45 -15.43 7.66
CA LEU A 79 -5.06 -16.83 7.62
C LEU A 79 -6.00 -17.64 8.52
N GLU A 80 -6.61 -18.67 7.98
CA GLU A 80 -7.36 -19.66 8.74
C GLU A 80 -6.64 -21.01 8.67
N VAL A 81 -6.38 -21.63 9.81
CA VAL A 81 -5.68 -22.91 9.92
C VAL A 81 -6.48 -23.85 10.82
N LYS A 82 -6.83 -25.03 10.32
CA LYS A 82 -7.50 -26.11 11.07
C LYS A 82 -6.47 -27.19 11.36
N VAL A 83 -6.25 -27.49 12.64
CA VAL A 83 -5.27 -28.46 13.12
C VAL A 83 -5.79 -29.21 14.35
N PRO A 84 -5.29 -30.41 14.65
CA PRO A 84 -5.42 -31.02 15.97
C PRO A 84 -4.97 -30.09 17.11
N ALA A 85 -5.59 -30.19 18.28
CA ALA A 85 -5.37 -29.26 19.40
C ALA A 85 -3.91 -29.21 19.86
N GLU A 86 -3.18 -30.32 19.78
CA GLU A 86 -1.77 -30.41 20.16
C GLU A 86 -0.83 -29.61 19.23
N LEU A 87 -1.28 -29.25 18.02
CA LEU A 87 -0.49 -28.49 17.03
C LEU A 87 -0.79 -26.99 17.03
N VAL A 88 -1.73 -26.51 17.85
CA VAL A 88 -2.11 -25.09 17.93
C VAL A 88 -0.90 -24.21 18.31
N GLY A 89 -0.03 -24.70 19.19
CA GLY A 89 1.20 -24.00 19.57
C GLY A 89 2.15 -23.78 18.38
N SER A 90 2.32 -24.80 17.54
CA SER A 90 3.16 -24.72 16.34
C SER A 90 2.63 -23.68 15.35
N VAL A 91 1.31 -23.66 15.11
CA VAL A 91 0.67 -22.68 14.21
C VAL A 91 0.80 -21.25 14.75
N THR A 92 0.55 -21.06 16.04
CA THR A 92 0.65 -19.74 16.70
C THR A 92 2.08 -19.20 16.63
N LYS A 93 3.08 -20.08 16.81
CA LYS A 93 4.49 -19.74 16.66
C LYS A 93 4.80 -19.28 15.22
N ILE A 94 4.32 -20.00 14.21
CA ILE A 94 4.52 -19.63 12.79
C ILE A 94 3.93 -18.26 12.50
N ILE A 95 2.68 -18.01 12.89
CA ILE A 95 2.01 -16.71 12.69
C ILE A 95 2.86 -15.58 13.28
N SER A 96 3.36 -15.77 14.51
CA SER A 96 4.20 -14.77 15.19
C SER A 96 5.54 -14.55 14.48
N HIS A 97 6.19 -15.60 13.99
CA HIS A 97 7.46 -15.49 13.23
C HIS A 97 7.27 -14.78 11.89
N LYS A 98 6.08 -14.89 11.29
CA LYS A 98 5.70 -14.25 10.02
C LYS A 98 5.13 -12.83 10.22
N ARG A 99 5.58 -12.11 11.26
CA ARG A 99 5.09 -10.77 11.65
C ARG A 99 3.56 -10.68 11.79
N GLY A 100 2.92 -11.81 12.05
CA GLY A 100 1.48 -11.91 12.15
C GLY A 100 0.98 -11.84 13.58
N ARG A 101 -0.34 -11.83 13.71
CA ARG A 101 -1.03 -11.88 15.00
C ARG A 101 -2.15 -12.89 14.95
N VAL A 102 -2.35 -13.61 16.05
CA VAL A 102 -3.53 -14.46 16.23
C VAL A 102 -4.71 -13.57 16.60
N LEU A 103 -5.84 -13.77 15.91
CA LEU A 103 -7.09 -13.06 16.15
C LEU A 103 -8.05 -13.89 16.99
N ASN A 104 -8.13 -15.19 16.71
CA ASN A 104 -9.06 -16.09 17.37
C ASN A 104 -8.55 -17.53 17.37
N ILE A 105 -8.88 -18.29 18.40
CA ILE A 105 -8.68 -19.73 18.49
C ILE A 105 -10.02 -20.35 18.89
N GLN A 106 -10.59 -21.16 18.00
CA GLN A 106 -11.88 -21.82 18.22
C GLN A 106 -11.68 -23.32 18.29
N HIS A 107 -12.07 -23.93 19.40
CA HIS A 107 -12.10 -25.38 19.55
C HIS A 107 -13.38 -25.96 18.96
N ALA A 108 -13.25 -26.92 18.06
CA ALA A 108 -14.32 -27.80 17.61
C ALA A 108 -14.04 -29.23 18.13
N GLU A 109 -14.97 -30.15 17.91
CA GLU A 109 -14.95 -31.49 18.51
C GLU A 109 -13.67 -32.29 18.19
N TYR A 110 -13.17 -32.22 16.95
CA TYR A 110 -12.00 -32.99 16.49
C TYR A 110 -10.81 -32.12 16.05
N VAL A 111 -11.02 -30.82 15.87
CA VAL A 111 -10.01 -29.88 15.35
C VAL A 111 -10.14 -28.52 16.04
N THR A 112 -9.03 -27.79 16.10
CA THR A 112 -9.01 -26.39 16.51
C THR A 112 -8.74 -25.50 15.29
N VAL A 113 -9.51 -24.43 15.15
CA VAL A 113 -9.37 -23.42 14.11
C VAL A 113 -8.63 -22.22 14.68
N VAL A 114 -7.44 -21.95 14.16
CA VAL A 114 -6.64 -20.76 14.47
C VAL A 114 -6.86 -19.75 13.35
N THR A 115 -7.37 -18.57 13.68
CA THR A 115 -7.48 -17.44 12.77
C THR A 115 -6.43 -16.39 13.12
N GLY A 116 -5.66 -15.94 12.15
CA GLY A 116 -4.69 -14.87 12.32
C GLY A 116 -4.63 -13.92 11.11
N GLU A 117 -3.76 -12.93 11.21
CA GLU A 117 -3.36 -12.07 10.09
C GLU A 117 -1.85 -12.13 9.91
N ILE A 118 -1.38 -12.19 8.67
CA ILE A 118 0.03 -12.11 8.29
C ILE A 118 0.20 -11.13 7.12
N PRO A 119 1.32 -10.42 6.98
CA PRO A 119 1.60 -9.67 5.77
C PRO A 119 1.80 -10.61 4.57
N ALA A 120 1.30 -10.23 3.39
CA ALA A 120 1.45 -11.08 2.19
C ALA A 120 2.92 -11.31 1.80
N ALA A 121 3.80 -10.36 2.12
CA ALA A 121 5.24 -10.52 1.92
C ALA A 121 5.84 -11.70 2.70
N GLU A 122 5.17 -12.15 3.76
CA GLU A 122 5.61 -13.23 4.63
C GLU A 122 4.98 -14.60 4.25
N SER A 123 4.13 -14.65 3.22
CA SER A 123 3.35 -15.85 2.90
C SER A 123 4.01 -16.80 1.89
N PHE A 124 5.15 -16.45 1.29
CA PHE A 124 5.74 -17.20 0.16
C PHE A 124 6.09 -18.66 0.47
N ASP A 125 6.60 -18.94 1.65
CA ASP A 125 7.00 -20.26 2.16
C ASP A 125 6.00 -20.85 3.18
N LEU A 126 4.83 -20.21 3.34
CA LEU A 126 3.86 -20.56 4.37
C LEU A 126 3.38 -22.00 4.25
N ALA A 127 3.19 -22.49 3.02
CA ALA A 127 2.77 -23.86 2.75
C ALA A 127 3.75 -24.89 3.32
N ASP A 128 5.04 -24.70 3.05
CA ASP A 128 6.10 -25.63 3.45
C ASP A 128 6.32 -25.59 4.97
N VAL A 129 6.31 -24.39 5.55
CA VAL A 129 6.48 -24.19 6.99
C VAL A 129 5.32 -24.80 7.77
N LEU A 130 4.07 -24.59 7.34
CA LEU A 130 2.89 -25.21 7.97
C LEU A 130 2.92 -26.73 7.80
N ARG A 131 3.24 -27.25 6.62
CA ARG A 131 3.31 -28.69 6.37
C ARG A 131 4.34 -29.36 7.26
N SER A 132 5.54 -28.78 7.36
CA SER A 132 6.63 -29.31 8.18
C SER A 132 6.26 -29.32 9.67
N ALA A 133 5.77 -28.19 10.18
CA ALA A 133 5.47 -28.04 11.61
C ALA A 133 4.23 -28.83 12.07
N THR A 134 3.40 -29.29 11.15
CA THR A 134 2.16 -30.04 11.46
C THR A 134 2.18 -31.48 10.96
N SER A 135 3.32 -31.93 10.42
CA SER A 135 3.45 -33.25 9.77
C SER A 135 2.38 -33.47 8.70
N GLY A 136 2.01 -32.40 7.97
CA GLY A 136 0.98 -32.40 6.94
C GLY A 136 -0.47 -32.43 7.44
N ARG A 137 -0.72 -32.27 8.75
CA ARG A 137 -2.07 -32.31 9.35
C ARG A 137 -2.82 -30.98 9.36
N ALA A 138 -2.20 -29.88 8.89
CA ALA A 138 -2.85 -28.59 8.75
C ALA A 138 -3.68 -28.48 7.47
N PHE A 139 -4.94 -28.09 7.61
CA PHE A 139 -5.74 -27.56 6.51
C PHE A 139 -5.81 -26.04 6.64
N TRP A 140 -5.44 -25.28 5.62
CA TRP A 140 -5.34 -23.82 5.75
C TRP A 140 -5.76 -23.09 4.48
N GLY A 141 -6.11 -21.82 4.64
CA GLY A 141 -6.46 -20.92 3.55
C GLY A 141 -6.17 -19.47 3.91
N THR A 142 -5.98 -18.64 2.88
CA THR A 142 -5.78 -17.19 3.04
C THR A 142 -6.80 -16.39 2.25
N SER A 143 -7.15 -15.21 2.76
CA SER A 143 -7.95 -14.22 2.06
C SER A 143 -7.42 -12.81 2.35
N PHE A 144 -7.64 -11.86 1.44
CA PHE A 144 -7.28 -10.47 1.71
C PHE A 144 -8.07 -9.94 2.91
N SER A 145 -7.38 -9.32 3.88
CA SER A 145 -7.99 -8.67 5.02
C SER A 145 -8.07 -7.15 4.82
N ARG A 146 -6.91 -6.50 4.72
CA ARG A 146 -6.80 -5.03 4.68
C ARG A 146 -5.42 -4.57 4.25
N TRP A 147 -5.29 -3.27 3.99
CA TRP A 147 -3.99 -2.61 3.90
C TRP A 147 -3.55 -2.12 5.28
N GLN A 148 -2.26 -2.19 5.58
CA GLN A 148 -1.68 -1.71 6.83
C GLN A 148 -0.37 -0.95 6.54
N PRO A 149 -0.03 0.11 7.30
CA PRO A 149 1.30 0.70 7.24
C PRO A 149 2.40 -0.33 7.49
N VAL A 150 3.40 -0.32 6.61
CA VAL A 150 4.65 -1.04 6.80
C VAL A 150 5.33 -0.50 8.06
N PRO A 151 5.95 -1.36 8.91
CA PRO A 151 6.73 -0.90 10.05
C PRO A 151 7.78 0.14 9.66
N LYS A 152 7.87 1.24 10.42
CA LYS A 152 8.74 2.40 10.11
C LYS A 152 10.20 2.00 9.85
N ASN A 153 10.73 1.07 10.64
CA ASN A 153 12.11 0.58 10.52
C ASN A 153 12.41 -0.20 9.24
N MET A 154 11.39 -0.68 8.52
CA MET A 154 11.52 -1.43 7.26
C MET A 154 11.17 -0.58 6.04
N GLN A 155 10.48 0.54 6.26
CA GLN A 155 9.83 1.31 5.21
C GLN A 155 10.85 1.90 4.22
N GLU A 156 11.91 2.55 4.70
CA GLU A 156 12.96 3.15 3.85
C GLU A 156 13.62 2.11 2.94
N GLN A 157 13.99 0.96 3.51
CA GLN A 157 14.62 -0.13 2.77
C GLN A 157 13.69 -0.69 1.69
N ILE A 158 12.42 -0.93 2.01
CA ILE A 158 11.45 -1.47 1.05
C ILE A 158 11.17 -0.46 -0.06
N ILE A 159 11.04 0.83 0.26
CA ILE A 159 10.87 1.90 -0.73
C ILE A 159 12.05 1.92 -1.70
N ALA A 160 13.28 1.92 -1.19
CA ALA A 160 14.48 1.92 -2.02
C ALA A 160 14.54 0.68 -2.94
N GLN A 161 14.15 -0.50 -2.44
CA GLN A 161 14.08 -1.73 -3.25
C GLN A 161 13.04 -1.64 -4.37
N ILE A 162 11.83 -1.16 -4.06
CA ILE A 162 10.76 -0.98 -5.07
C ILE A 162 11.21 0.01 -6.15
N ARG A 163 11.80 1.14 -5.74
CA ARG A 163 12.30 2.18 -6.64
C ARG A 163 13.39 1.63 -7.56
N LYS A 164 14.38 0.93 -7.00
CA LYS A 164 15.43 0.26 -7.78
C LYS A 164 14.84 -0.75 -8.79
N ARG A 165 13.87 -1.57 -8.37
CA ARG A 165 13.19 -2.54 -9.25
C ARG A 165 12.47 -1.86 -10.43
N LYS A 166 11.96 -0.64 -10.22
CA LYS A 166 11.28 0.18 -11.24
C LYS A 166 12.22 1.10 -12.02
N GLY A 167 13.54 1.07 -11.77
CA GLY A 167 14.50 1.96 -12.42
C GLY A 167 14.42 3.43 -11.96
N LEU A 168 13.82 3.69 -10.80
CA LEU A 168 13.75 5.01 -10.18
C LEU A 168 14.98 5.26 -9.27
N PRO A 169 15.35 6.53 -9.02
CA PRO A 169 16.37 6.86 -8.01
C PRO A 169 16.04 6.22 -6.66
N PRO A 170 17.01 5.66 -5.90
CA PRO A 170 16.71 4.94 -4.66
C PRO A 170 16.00 5.79 -3.60
N GLU A 171 16.34 7.08 -3.53
CA GLU A 171 15.72 8.03 -2.61
C GLU A 171 14.42 8.59 -3.23
N PRO A 172 13.33 8.69 -2.45
CA PRO A 172 12.14 9.42 -2.86
C PRO A 172 12.46 10.90 -3.16
N PRO A 173 11.77 11.51 -4.13
CA PRO A 173 11.86 12.95 -4.33
C PRO A 173 11.34 13.68 -3.08
N LYS A 174 11.81 14.91 -2.89
CA LYS A 174 11.34 15.82 -1.85
C LYS A 174 10.21 16.71 -2.38
N PRO A 175 9.40 17.33 -1.51
CA PRO A 175 8.36 18.27 -1.96
C PRO A 175 8.92 19.40 -2.84
N GLU A 176 10.13 19.90 -2.51
CA GLU A 176 10.79 21.00 -3.22
C GLU A 176 11.10 20.67 -4.68
N ASP A 177 11.33 19.39 -5.01
CA ASP A 177 11.61 18.94 -6.38
C ASP A 177 10.42 19.17 -7.34
N PHE A 178 9.21 19.40 -6.80
CA PHE A 178 7.99 19.61 -7.57
C PHE A 178 7.48 21.04 -7.60
N LEU A 179 7.88 21.89 -6.63
CA LEU A 179 7.29 23.22 -6.45
C LEU A 179 7.98 24.32 -7.27
N GLY A 180 9.15 24.04 -7.86
CA GLY A 180 9.94 25.05 -8.54
C GLY A 180 10.51 26.11 -7.57
N PRO A 181 11.37 27.02 -8.06
CA PRO A 181 11.88 28.15 -7.28
C PRO A 181 10.81 29.20 -6.96
#